data_AF-A0A444YQJ5-F1
#
_entry.id   AF-A0A444YQJ5-F1
#
_cell.length_a   1.000
_cell.length_b   1.000
_cell.length_c   1.000
_cell.angle_alpha   90.00
_cell.angle_beta   90.00
_cell.angle_gamma   90.00
#
_symmetry.space_group_name_H-M   'P 1'
#
loop_
_entity.id
_entity.type
_entity.pdbx_description
1 polymer ?
#
loop_
_entity_poly.entity_id
_entity_poly.type
_entity_poly.pdbx_seq_one_letter_code
_entity_poly.pdbx_strand_id
1 'polypeptide(L)'
;MKQCVAETPRAQYGGGIIINPGFDHNIDGRIVLENGSIEERISNAGNRFNVERNRTQPSDSFSQKVRLKKGMLCSFTSNLHFEV
;
A
#
# COMPACT_ATOMS: atom_id res chain seq x y z
N MET A 1 8.19 -18.85 13.33
CA MET A 1 7.95 -18.78 11.87
C MET A 1 6.62 -18.06 11.65
N LYS A 2 6.61 -16.86 11.06
CA LYS A 2 5.35 -16.23 10.65
C LYS A 2 4.99 -16.80 9.29
N GLN A 3 3.89 -17.54 9.23
CA GLN A 3 3.32 -18.04 7.98
C GLN A 3 2.95 -16.82 7.13
N CYS A 4 3.53 -16.71 5.93
CA CYS A 4 3.14 -15.69 4.97
C CYS A 4 1.63 -15.84 4.73
N VAL A 5 0.87 -14.80 5.06
CA VAL A 5 -0.58 -14.82 4.88
C VAL A 5 -0.84 -14.48 3.41
N ALA A 6 -1.60 -15.31 2.71
CA ALA A 6 -1.92 -15.11 1.29
C ALA A 6 -2.68 -13.79 1.05
N GLU A 7 -3.31 -13.26 2.09
CA GLU A 7 -4.08 -12.02 2.05
C GLU A 7 -3.79 -11.16 3.27
N THR A 8 -3.84 -9.84 3.08
CA THR A 8 -3.73 -8.89 4.19
C THR A 8 -4.97 -9.00 5.08
N PRO A 9 -4.82 -9.23 6.40
CA PRO A 9 -5.94 -9.16 7.33
C PRO A 9 -6.64 -7.80 7.24
N ARG A 10 -7.94 -7.76 7.52
CA ARG A 10 -8.68 -6.48 7.62
C ARG A 10 -7.97 -5.52 8.57
N ALA A 11 -8.05 -4.23 8.28
CA ALA A 11 -7.44 -3.20 9.09
C ALA A 11 -7.80 -3.37 10.59
N GLN A 12 -6.78 -3.31 11.45
CA GLN A 12 -6.99 -3.37 12.89
C GLN A 12 -7.87 -2.19 13.32
N TYR A 13 -8.76 -2.43 14.29
CA TYR A 13 -9.71 -1.44 14.83
C TYR A 13 -10.70 -0.86 13.81
N GLY A 14 -10.99 -1.59 12.72
CA GLY A 14 -12.00 -1.20 11.73
C GLY A 14 -11.52 -0.23 10.64
N GLY A 15 -10.23 0.11 10.62
CA GLY A 15 -9.67 1.09 9.68
C GLY A 15 -10.02 2.52 10.09
N GLY A 16 -9.08 3.20 10.75
CA GLY A 16 -9.27 4.53 11.35
C GLY A 16 -9.37 5.68 10.34
N ILE A 17 -8.76 6.84 10.65
CA ILE A 17 -8.82 8.08 9.84
C ILE A 17 -8.35 7.89 8.40
N ILE A 18 -7.35 7.03 8.21
CA ILE A 18 -7.05 6.48 6.90
C ILE A 18 -8.03 5.33 6.73
N ILE A 19 -9.27 5.66 6.39
CA ILE A 19 -10.14 4.73 5.70
C ILE A 19 -9.31 4.43 4.46
N ASN A 20 -8.82 3.20 4.34
CA ASN A 20 -8.12 2.71 3.16
C ASN A 20 -8.93 3.30 1.99
N PRO A 21 -8.47 4.37 1.30
CA PRO A 21 -9.17 4.77 0.10
C PRO A 21 -9.09 3.49 -0.67
N GLY A 22 -10.25 2.85 -0.85
CA GLY A 22 -10.24 1.51 -1.34
C GLY A 22 -9.36 1.57 -2.58
N PHE A 23 -8.54 0.55 -2.75
CA PHE A 23 -7.78 0.39 -3.97
C PHE A 23 -8.70 0.54 -5.22
N ASP A 24 -10.02 0.68 -5.08
CA ASP A 24 -10.94 1.53 -5.84
C ASP A 24 -10.29 2.67 -6.67
N HIS A 25 -9.35 3.46 -6.10
CA HIS A 25 -8.61 4.55 -6.79
C HIS A 25 -7.09 4.44 -6.60
N ASN A 26 -6.56 3.23 -6.69
CA ASN A 26 -5.26 2.82 -6.14
C ASN A 26 -4.02 3.66 -6.52
N ILE A 27 -4.02 4.24 -7.72
CA ILE A 27 -2.91 5.04 -8.26
C ILE A 27 -3.10 6.53 -7.98
N ASP A 28 -4.34 6.99 -7.74
CA ASP A 28 -4.65 8.39 -7.55
C ASP A 28 -4.07 8.92 -6.23
N GLY A 29 -3.37 10.06 -6.32
CA GLY A 29 -2.73 10.68 -5.16
C GLY A 29 -1.37 10.06 -4.77
N ARG A 30 -0.82 9.17 -5.60
CA ARG A 30 0.58 8.70 -5.49
C ARG A 30 1.51 9.55 -6.33
N ILE A 31 2.73 9.70 -5.83
CA ILE A 31 3.82 10.36 -6.53
C ILE A 31 4.92 9.31 -6.72
N VAL A 32 5.19 8.94 -7.97
CA VAL A 32 6.36 8.11 -8.32
C VAL A 32 7.60 8.91 -7.99
N LEU A 33 8.52 8.28 -7.27
CA LEU A 33 9.81 8.84 -6.89
C LEU A 33 10.86 8.24 -7.82
N GLU A 34 11.61 9.13 -8.49
CA GLU A 34 12.65 8.80 -9.47
C GLU A 34 12.11 8.00 -10.67
N ASN A 35 12.51 6.74 -10.82
CA ASN A 35 12.22 5.91 -11.97
C ASN A 35 11.27 4.76 -11.60
N GLY A 36 10.68 4.14 -12.61
CA GLY A 36 9.78 2.99 -12.45
C GLY A 36 8.30 3.33 -12.67
N SER A 37 7.45 2.34 -12.42
CA SER A 37 6.01 2.42 -12.70
C SER A 37 5.21 1.73 -11.61
N ILE A 38 4.04 2.29 -11.31
CA ILE A 38 3.08 1.68 -10.38
C ILE A 38 1.98 1.04 -11.20
N GLU A 39 1.72 -0.23 -10.93
CA GLU A 39 0.60 -0.97 -11.50
C GLU A 39 -0.34 -1.42 -10.39
N GLU A 40 -1.63 -1.44 -10.67
CA GLU A 40 -2.61 -2.14 -9.85
C GLU A 40 -2.69 -3.62 -10.28
N ARG A 41 -2.75 -4.53 -9.30
CA ARG A 41 -3.08 -5.95 -9.52
C ARG A 41 -4.17 -6.38 -8.55
N ILE A 42 -4.88 -7.45 -8.91
CA ILE A 42 -5.92 -8.08 -8.09
C ILE A 42 -5.49 -9.51 -7.76
N SER A 43 -5.55 -9.89 -6.49
CA SER A 43 -5.27 -11.26 -6.06
C SER A 43 -6.42 -12.20 -6.46
N ASN A 44 -6.18 -13.51 -6.43
CA ASN A 44 -7.22 -14.51 -6.73
C ASN A 44 -8.45 -14.40 -5.82
N ALA A 45 -8.30 -13.84 -4.62
CA ALA A 45 -9.39 -13.61 -3.68
C ALA A 45 -10.06 -12.24 -3.83
N GLY A 46 -9.67 -11.44 -4.82
CA GLY A 46 -10.25 -10.13 -5.11
C GLY A 46 -9.59 -8.96 -4.39
N ASN A 47 -8.49 -9.16 -3.66
CA ASN A 47 -7.79 -8.06 -3.02
C ASN A 47 -6.96 -7.29 -4.04
N ARG A 48 -7.25 -6.00 -4.19
CA ARG A 48 -6.44 -5.10 -5.02
C ARG A 48 -5.18 -4.67 -4.25
N PHE A 49 -4.06 -4.58 -4.94
CA PHE A 49 -2.77 -4.14 -4.40
C PHE A 49 -1.94 -3.41 -5.47
N ASN A 50 -0.84 -2.77 -5.05
CA ASN A 50 0.06 -2.09 -5.99
C ASN A 50 1.33 -2.89 -6.14
N VAL A 51 1.83 -2.87 -7.36
CA VAL A 51 3.11 -3.43 -7.72
C VAL A 51 3.96 -2.30 -8.25
N GLU A 52 5.14 -2.17 -7.67
CA GLU A 52 6.17 -1.31 -8.20
C GLU A 52 7.02 -2.12 -9.17
N ARG A 53 7.18 -1.62 -10.39
CA ARG A 53 7.95 -2.26 -11.46
C ARG A 53 9.04 -1.37 -12.00
N ASN A 54 9.97 -2.00 -12.71
CA ASN A 54 11.04 -1.32 -13.44
C ASN A 54 11.93 -0.45 -12.54
N ARG A 55 12.07 -0.85 -11.27
CA ARG A 55 13.01 -0.24 -10.33
C ARG A 55 14.42 -0.59 -10.78
N THR A 56 15.23 0.45 -10.96
CA THR A 56 16.64 0.38 -11.31
C THR A 56 17.53 0.67 -10.10
N GLN A 57 17.01 1.37 -9.09
CA GLN A 57 17.72 1.78 -7.89
C GLN A 57 16.86 1.58 -6.63
N PRO A 58 17.47 1.45 -5.45
CA PRO A 58 16.71 1.32 -4.19
C PRO A 58 15.83 2.53 -3.85
N SER A 59 16.13 3.71 -4.41
CA SER A 59 15.41 4.97 -4.24
C SER A 59 14.16 5.09 -5.13
N ASP A 60 14.12 4.35 -6.25
CA ASP A 60 12.91 4.21 -7.07
C ASP A 60 11.79 3.69 -6.15
N SER A 61 10.73 4.47 -6.01
CA SER A 61 9.67 4.21 -5.03
C SER A 61 8.41 5.01 -5.36
N PHE A 62 7.43 5.01 -4.46
CA PHE A 62 6.32 5.94 -4.52
C PHE A 62 5.95 6.46 -3.14
N SER A 63 5.35 7.66 -3.10
CA SER A 63 4.83 8.25 -1.87
C SER A 63 3.35 8.58 -1.99
N GLN A 64 2.64 8.52 -0.85
CA GLN A 64 1.26 8.96 -0.73
C GLN A 64 1.14 9.88 0.48
N LYS A 65 0.55 11.06 0.29
CA LYS A 65 0.27 11.98 1.40
C LYS A 65 -1.03 11.58 2.09
N VAL A 66 -0.96 11.35 3.40
CA VAL A 66 -2.13 11.08 4.24
C VAL A 66 -2.39 12.26 5.17
N ARG A 67 -3.67 12.62 5.36
CA ARG A 67 -4.07 13.70 6.27
C ARG A 67 -4.42 13.11 7.63
N LEU A 68 -3.66 13.50 8.66
CA LEU A 68 -3.90 13.09 10.04
C LEU A 68 -4.55 14.21 10.84
N LYS A 69 -5.39 13.86 11.80
CA LYS A 69 -6.00 14.83 12.72
C LYS A 69 -5.01 15.17 13.84
N LYS A 70 -4.74 16.46 14.03
CA LYS A 70 -3.88 16.96 15.11
C LYS A 70 -4.38 16.45 16.47
N GLY A 71 -3.44 16.00 17.31
CA GLY A 71 -3.74 15.51 18.67
C GLY A 71 -4.26 14.08 18.74
N MET A 72 -4.30 13.36 17.62
CA MET A 72 -4.76 11.97 17.58
C MET A 72 -3.59 10.98 17.43
N LEU A 73 -3.60 9.92 18.23
CA LEU A 73 -2.67 8.80 18.08
C LEU A 73 -3.14 7.89 16.94
N CYS A 74 -2.21 7.56 16.04
CA CYS A 74 -2.46 6.69 14.89
C CYS A 74 -1.44 5.55 14.87
N SER A 75 -1.88 4.36 14.46
CA SER A 75 -0.99 3.24 14.15
C SER A 75 -1.04 2.96 12.65
N PHE A 76 0.13 2.79 12.04
CA PHE A 76 0.26 2.41 10.63
C PHE A 76 0.83 1.00 10.55
N THR A 77 0.17 0.14 9.78
CA THR A 77 0.61 -1.23 9.52
C THR A 77 0.47 -1.52 8.03
N SER A 78 1.50 -2.11 7.42
CA SER A 78 1.48 -2.52 6.01
C SER A 78 2.02 -3.94 5.88
N ASN A 79 1.54 -4.64 4.85
CA ASN A 79 2.15 -5.90 4.38
C ASN A 79 2.84 -5.61 3.05
N LEU A 80 4.06 -6.11 2.90
CA LEU A 80 4.85 -6.00 1.69
C LEU A 80 5.17 -7.41 1.19
N HIS A 81 5.07 -7.60 -0.12
CA HIS A 81 5.48 -8.82 -0.79
C HIS A 81 6.50 -8.45 -1.87
N PHE A 82 7.59 -9.20 -1.94
CA PHE A 82 8.64 -9.02 -2.94
C PHE A 82 8.58 -10.21 -3.90
N GLU A 83 8.28 -9.94 -5.17
CA GLU A 83 8.48 -10.89 -6.26
C GLU A 83 9.96 -10.76 -6.69
N VAL A 84 10.68 -11.89 -6.78
CA VAL A 84 12.06 -11.98 -7.28
C VAL A 84 12.04 -12.24 -8.78
#